data_AF-A0A533RXW7-F1
#
_entry.id   AF-A0A533RXW7-F1
#
_cell.length_a   1.000
_cell.length_b   1.000
_cell.length_c   1.000
_cell.angle_alpha   90.00
_cell.angle_beta   90.00
_cell.angle_gamma   90.00
#
_symmetry.space_group_name_H-M   'P 1'
#
loop_
_entity.id
_entity.type
_entity.pdbx_description
1 polymer ?
#
loop_
_entity_poly.entity_id
_entity_poly.type
_entity_poly.pdbx_seq_one_letter_code
_entity_poly.pdbx_strand_id
1 'polypeptide(L)'
;MLKVVLALVDWIDGNVMYRTHLPPLYPDEVLRKGSGDCDEKANLLITLCRILGIPAYLQAGLAVKSNMTINELDGHYRSEGLVGHAWAIVYVPPWGWTPIDLTYYMASSDPISHITTSAWSLGRVVQTANIADTDYIADSRKWVDGLYGRDIYEVESYGLTTTGSETRTEYPVNFIIGIVLACSGMTATAFTAVYRSAQSGGRA
;
A
#
# COMPACT_ATOMS: atom_id res chain seq x y z
N MET A 1 -23.98 8.65 -3.11
CA MET A 1 -22.69 8.25 -2.54
C MET A 1 -21.58 8.16 -3.58
N LEU A 2 -21.71 7.36 -4.65
CA LEU A 2 -20.67 7.28 -5.69
C LEU A 2 -20.19 8.65 -6.20
N LYS A 3 -21.11 9.58 -6.51
CA LYS A 3 -20.75 10.95 -6.94
C LYS A 3 -19.87 11.70 -5.93
N VAL A 4 -20.09 11.49 -4.62
CA VAL A 4 -19.28 12.13 -3.57
C VAL A 4 -17.88 11.53 -3.57
N VAL A 5 -17.78 10.19 -3.62
CA VAL A 5 -16.50 9.49 -3.67
C VAL A 5 -15.70 9.89 -4.91
N LEU A 6 -16.33 9.94 -6.09
CA LEU A 6 -15.68 10.36 -7.33
C LEU A 6 -15.22 11.82 -7.29
N ALA A 7 -15.95 12.71 -6.63
CA ALA A 7 -15.52 14.10 -6.45
C ALA A 7 -14.28 14.20 -5.53
N LEU A 8 -14.19 13.36 -4.49
CA LEU A 8 -12.99 13.28 -3.66
C LEU A 8 -11.79 12.72 -4.44
N VAL A 9 -12.03 11.67 -5.23
CA VAL A 9 -11.01 11.06 -6.11
C VAL A 9 -10.46 12.08 -7.09
N ASP A 10 -11.34 12.77 -7.82
CA ASP A 10 -10.99 13.81 -8.79
C ASP A 10 -10.17 14.94 -8.15
N TRP A 11 -10.61 15.39 -6.96
CA TRP A 11 -9.87 16.41 -6.23
C TRP A 11 -8.48 15.94 -5.81
N ILE A 12 -8.35 14.72 -5.26
CA ILE A 12 -7.03 14.21 -4.82
C ILE A 12 -6.11 13.97 -6.02
N ASP A 13 -6.62 13.45 -7.13
CA ASP A 13 -5.85 13.21 -8.34
C ASP A 13 -5.30 14.52 -8.94
N GLY A 14 -6.13 15.57 -8.99
CA GLY A 14 -5.74 16.89 -9.49
C GLY A 14 -4.90 17.74 -8.53
N ASN A 15 -4.94 17.50 -7.22
CA ASN A 15 -4.32 18.39 -6.21
C ASN A 15 -3.18 17.75 -5.40
N VAL A 16 -3.00 16.43 -5.45
CA VAL A 16 -1.94 15.73 -4.69
C VAL A 16 -0.98 15.05 -5.66
N MET A 17 0.21 15.63 -5.81
CA MET A 17 1.24 15.13 -6.72
C MET A 17 1.86 13.83 -6.19
N TYR A 18 2.15 12.88 -7.09
CA TYR A 18 2.81 11.65 -6.68
C TYR A 18 4.26 11.91 -6.25
N ARG A 19 4.58 11.65 -4.99
CA ARG A 19 5.93 11.73 -4.43
C ARG A 19 6.05 10.79 -3.24
N THR A 20 7.07 9.96 -3.25
CA THR A 20 7.38 9.05 -2.14
C THR A 20 8.01 9.79 -0.98
N HIS A 21 7.63 9.41 0.23
CA HIS A 21 8.19 9.91 1.48
C HIS A 21 8.64 8.78 2.38
N LEU A 22 9.71 9.04 3.14
CA LEU A 22 10.21 8.14 4.16
C LEU A 22 10.51 8.96 5.42
N PRO A 23 9.79 8.74 6.54
CA PRO A 23 8.64 7.85 6.68
C PRO A 23 7.39 8.36 5.92
N PRO A 24 6.36 7.51 5.72
CA PRO A 24 5.08 7.94 5.16
C PRO A 24 4.42 9.06 5.98
N LEU A 25 3.65 9.89 5.30
CA LEU A 25 2.91 11.02 5.83
C LEU A 25 1.49 10.61 6.26
N TYR A 26 1.04 11.18 7.36
CA TYR A 26 -0.37 11.12 7.75
C TYR A 26 -1.24 11.96 6.80
N PRO A 27 -2.55 11.65 6.69
CA PRO A 27 -3.48 12.36 5.80
C PRO A 27 -3.45 13.89 5.90
N ASP A 28 -3.30 14.44 7.10
CA ASP A 28 -3.24 15.90 7.29
C ASP A 28 -1.93 16.52 6.81
N GLU A 29 -0.82 15.77 6.87
CA GLU A 29 0.47 16.17 6.31
C GLU A 29 0.44 16.10 4.79
N VAL A 30 -0.13 15.05 4.20
CA VAL A 30 -0.35 14.93 2.75
C VAL A 30 -1.17 16.12 2.24
N LEU A 31 -2.26 16.45 2.93
CA LEU A 31 -3.12 17.58 2.58
C LEU A 31 -2.37 18.91 2.60
N ARG A 32 -1.54 19.16 3.62
CA ARG A 32 -0.72 20.39 3.71
C ARG A 32 0.40 20.44 2.67
N LYS A 33 1.01 19.29 2.36
CA LYS A 33 2.17 19.21 1.46
C LYS A 33 1.76 19.20 0.00
N GLY A 34 0.55 18.77 -0.32
CA GLY A 34 0.07 18.63 -1.70
C GLY A 34 0.78 17.52 -2.47
N SER A 35 1.37 16.56 -1.77
CA SER A 35 2.05 15.43 -2.39
C SER A 35 2.03 14.19 -1.51
N GLY A 36 1.90 13.03 -2.13
CA GLY A 36 2.09 11.73 -1.50
C GLY A 36 2.06 10.59 -2.51
N ASP A 37 2.51 9.41 -2.10
CA ASP A 37 2.52 8.19 -2.92
C ASP A 37 1.25 7.34 -2.71
N CYS A 38 1.33 6.02 -2.97
CA CYS A 38 0.15 5.17 -3.12
C CYS A 38 -0.70 5.03 -1.85
N ASP A 39 -0.09 4.72 -0.72
CA ASP A 39 -0.75 4.58 0.57
C ASP A 39 -1.11 5.94 1.17
N GLU A 40 -0.28 6.97 0.97
CA GLU A 40 -0.55 8.33 1.41
C GLU A 40 -1.79 8.94 0.75
N LYS A 41 -1.90 8.83 -0.59
CA LYS A 41 -3.08 9.27 -1.34
C LYS A 41 -4.32 8.44 -0.97
N ALA A 42 -4.17 7.13 -0.81
CA ALA A 42 -5.26 6.25 -0.38
C ALA A 42 -5.77 6.61 1.02
N ASN A 43 -4.88 6.83 1.99
CA ASN A 43 -5.24 7.22 3.35
C ASN A 43 -5.91 8.59 3.40
N LEU A 44 -5.48 9.56 2.58
CA LEU A 44 -6.20 10.83 2.45
C LEU A 44 -7.66 10.62 2.00
N LEU A 45 -7.89 9.80 0.96
CA LEU A 45 -9.24 9.45 0.51
C LEU A 45 -10.04 8.74 1.63
N ILE A 46 -9.43 7.76 2.31
CA ILE A 46 -10.06 7.03 3.41
C ILE A 46 -10.48 7.98 4.53
N THR A 47 -9.61 8.91 4.93
CA THR A 47 -9.91 9.90 5.97
C THR A 47 -11.07 10.80 5.56
N LEU A 48 -11.07 11.33 4.33
CA LEU A 48 -12.17 12.17 3.83
C LEU A 48 -13.49 11.38 3.74
N CYS A 49 -13.45 10.14 3.27
CA CYS A 49 -14.61 9.24 3.29
C CYS A 49 -15.14 9.03 4.71
N ARG A 50 -14.26 8.71 5.67
CA ARG A 50 -14.64 8.46 7.08
C ARG A 50 -15.21 9.72 7.75
N ILE A 51 -14.68 10.91 7.46
CA ILE A 51 -15.25 12.20 7.90
C ILE A 51 -16.69 12.36 7.42
N LEU A 52 -16.99 11.92 6.20
CA LEU A 52 -18.34 11.95 5.62
C LEU A 52 -19.23 10.76 6.03
N GLY A 53 -18.78 9.91 6.97
CA GLY A 53 -19.51 8.73 7.41
C GLY A 53 -19.52 7.56 6.42
N ILE A 54 -18.62 7.56 5.43
CA ILE A 54 -18.48 6.50 4.44
C ILE A 54 -17.41 5.50 4.94
N PRO A 55 -17.76 4.23 5.19
CA PRO A 55 -16.79 3.22 5.60
C PRO A 55 -15.70 3.03 4.54
N ALA A 56 -14.45 3.10 4.95
CA ALA A 56 -13.30 2.87 4.09
C ALA A 56 -12.11 2.33 4.89
N TYR A 57 -11.23 1.58 4.25
CA TYR A 57 -9.97 1.08 4.84
C TYR A 57 -8.89 0.93 3.77
N LEU A 58 -7.64 0.74 4.20
CA LEU A 58 -6.48 0.61 3.31
C LEU A 58 -6.26 -0.86 2.97
N GLN A 59 -5.95 -1.15 1.72
CA GLN A 59 -5.54 -2.46 1.27
C GLN A 59 -4.17 -2.36 0.61
N ALA A 60 -3.29 -3.31 0.91
CA ALA A 60 -1.93 -3.35 0.39
C ALA A 60 -1.64 -4.66 -0.34
N GLY A 61 -0.65 -4.62 -1.22
CA GLY A 61 -0.30 -5.70 -2.11
C GLY A 61 0.98 -5.44 -2.89
N LEU A 62 1.19 -6.26 -3.91
CA LEU A 62 2.27 -6.12 -4.88
C LEU A 62 1.68 -5.78 -6.25
N ALA A 63 2.23 -4.79 -6.94
CA ALA A 63 1.85 -4.44 -8.30
C ALA A 63 2.84 -5.00 -9.33
N VAL A 64 2.29 -5.51 -10.43
CA VAL A 64 3.04 -5.95 -11.60
C VAL A 64 3.33 -4.75 -12.48
N LYS A 65 4.51 -4.14 -12.33
CA LYS A 65 5.03 -3.13 -13.25
C LYS A 65 6.31 -3.62 -13.90
N SER A 66 6.32 -3.67 -15.23
CA SER A 66 7.39 -4.27 -16.03
C SER A 66 8.69 -3.45 -16.10
N ASN A 67 8.79 -2.29 -15.45
CA ASN A 67 9.90 -1.36 -15.70
C ASN A 67 10.21 -0.31 -14.60
N MET A 68 9.79 -0.50 -13.34
CA MET A 68 10.06 0.50 -12.29
C MET A 68 11.06 -0.04 -11.27
N THR A 69 12.29 0.46 -11.31
CA THR A 69 13.19 0.52 -10.15
C THR A 69 12.88 1.83 -9.43
N ILE A 70 12.45 1.79 -8.17
CA ILE A 70 12.37 3.02 -7.37
C ILE A 70 13.80 3.33 -6.94
N ASN A 71 14.37 4.39 -7.53
CA ASN A 71 15.70 4.87 -7.20
C ASN A 71 15.67 5.61 -5.86
N GLU A 72 16.58 5.22 -4.96
CA GLU A 72 17.09 5.93 -3.78
C GLU A 72 16.24 7.08 -3.22
N LEU A 73 15.56 6.83 -2.10
CA LEU A 73 15.22 7.89 -1.13
C LEU A 73 16.50 8.32 -0.42
N ASP A 74 17.18 9.32 -0.98
CA ASP A 74 18.41 9.91 -0.44
C ASP A 74 19.50 8.87 -0.07
N GLY A 75 19.57 7.79 -0.85
CA GLY A 75 20.55 6.72 -0.64
C GLY A 75 20.08 5.56 0.24
N HIS A 76 19.02 5.70 1.04
CA HIS A 76 18.72 4.74 2.11
C HIS A 76 17.78 3.58 1.73
N TYR A 77 17.12 3.65 0.57
CA TYR A 77 16.10 2.67 0.17
C TYR A 77 16.13 2.36 -1.33
N ARG A 78 16.04 1.07 -1.70
CA ARG A 78 15.94 0.60 -3.09
C ARG A 78 14.91 -0.53 -3.21
N SER A 79 14.08 -0.49 -4.26
CA SER A 79 13.11 -1.56 -4.57
C SER A 79 13.26 -2.08 -6.00
N GLU A 80 13.24 -3.41 -6.19
CA GLU A 80 13.41 -4.09 -7.47
C GLU A 80 12.40 -5.22 -7.73
N GLY A 81 11.91 -5.32 -8.96
CA GLY A 81 10.98 -6.36 -9.40
C GLY A 81 9.52 -5.92 -9.30
N LEU A 82 8.69 -6.71 -8.62
CA LEU A 82 7.36 -6.23 -8.22
C LEU A 82 7.53 -5.13 -7.17
N VAL A 83 6.59 -4.19 -7.14
CA VAL A 83 6.64 -3.07 -6.19
C VAL A 83 5.50 -3.16 -5.21
N GLY A 84 5.77 -2.78 -3.96
CA GLY A 84 4.71 -2.54 -2.97
C GLY A 84 3.69 -1.55 -3.52
N HIS A 85 2.41 -1.80 -3.24
CA HIS A 85 1.32 -0.95 -3.70
C HIS A 85 0.16 -0.98 -2.72
N ALA A 86 -0.51 0.16 -2.56
CA ALA A 86 -1.67 0.28 -1.69
C ALA A 86 -2.79 1.10 -2.36
N TRP A 87 -4.02 0.79 -1.98
CA TRP A 87 -5.23 1.41 -2.51
C TRP A 87 -6.33 1.48 -1.46
N ALA A 88 -7.32 2.34 -1.70
CA ALA A 88 -8.45 2.48 -0.80
C ALA A 88 -9.53 1.44 -1.13
N ILE A 89 -10.16 0.88 -0.10
CA ILE A 89 -11.40 0.13 -0.21
C ILE A 89 -12.50 0.96 0.42
N VAL A 90 -13.52 1.35 -0.36
CA VAL A 90 -14.61 2.25 0.06
C VAL A 90 -15.95 1.53 -0.10
N TYR A 91 -16.82 1.60 0.90
CA TYR A 91 -18.16 1.02 0.79
C TYR A 91 -19.10 1.93 -0.02
N VAL A 92 -19.48 1.50 -1.22
CA VAL A 92 -20.33 2.27 -2.15
C VAL A 92 -21.57 1.48 -2.59
N PRO A 93 -22.73 1.65 -1.95
CA PRO A 93 -24.00 1.13 -2.45
C PRO A 93 -24.38 1.54 -3.88
N PRO A 94 -24.97 0.61 -4.67
CA PRO A 94 -25.21 -0.81 -4.34
C PRO A 94 -23.99 -1.74 -4.58
N TRP A 95 -22.85 -1.21 -5.02
CA TRP A 95 -21.66 -1.97 -5.40
C TRP A 95 -20.87 -2.60 -4.23
N GLY A 96 -21.07 -2.13 -3.00
CA GLY A 96 -20.40 -2.68 -1.82
C GLY A 96 -18.96 -2.19 -1.67
N TRP A 97 -18.07 -3.02 -1.13
CA TRP A 97 -16.65 -2.69 -0.94
C TRP A 97 -15.94 -2.55 -2.30
N THR A 98 -15.67 -1.31 -2.68
CA THR A 98 -15.17 -0.93 -4.00
C THR A 98 -13.71 -0.51 -3.90
N PRO A 99 -12.79 -1.17 -4.61
CA PRO A 99 -11.40 -0.74 -4.74
C PRO A 99 -11.26 0.53 -5.55
N ILE A 100 -10.45 1.46 -5.05
CA ILE A 100 -10.16 2.75 -5.69
C ILE A 100 -8.65 2.98 -5.65
N ASP A 101 -8.03 3.03 -6.83
CA ASP A 101 -6.60 3.18 -7.00
C ASP A 101 -6.26 4.59 -7.51
N LEU A 102 -5.63 5.40 -6.67
CA LEU A 102 -5.23 6.78 -6.97
C LEU A 102 -3.87 6.89 -7.66
N THR A 103 -3.24 5.78 -8.02
CA THR A 103 -1.85 5.75 -8.47
C THR A 103 -1.66 4.92 -9.74
N TYR A 104 -2.21 3.71 -9.82
CA TYR A 104 -2.11 2.84 -11.00
C TYR A 104 -3.47 2.63 -11.63
N TYR A 105 -3.78 3.45 -12.63
CA TYR A 105 -4.99 3.34 -13.44
C TYR A 105 -4.71 3.82 -14.87
N MET A 106 -5.56 3.48 -15.83
CA MET A 106 -5.47 4.06 -17.17
C MET A 106 -6.07 5.46 -17.14
N ALA A 107 -5.20 6.47 -17.18
CA ALA A 107 -5.58 7.87 -17.07
C ALA A 107 -6.66 8.26 -18.09
N SER A 108 -7.71 8.91 -17.59
CA SER A 108 -8.82 9.45 -18.37
C SER A 108 -9.31 10.73 -17.72
N SER A 109 -10.16 11.51 -18.41
CA SER A 109 -10.78 12.69 -17.81
C SER A 109 -11.91 12.36 -16.82
N ASP A 110 -12.32 11.09 -16.71
CA ASP A 110 -13.40 10.65 -15.83
C ASP A 110 -12.81 9.95 -14.59
N PRO A 111 -13.07 10.44 -13.36
CA PRO A 111 -12.55 9.82 -12.13
C PRO A 111 -13.00 8.37 -11.93
N ILE A 112 -14.00 7.88 -12.68
CA ILE A 112 -14.37 6.46 -12.65
C ILE A 112 -13.23 5.53 -13.08
N SER A 113 -12.23 6.00 -13.84
CA SER A 113 -11.07 5.19 -14.26
C SER A 113 -10.26 4.67 -13.08
N HIS A 114 -10.24 5.39 -11.96
CA HIS A 114 -9.62 4.93 -10.70
C HIS A 114 -10.29 3.67 -10.12
N ILE A 115 -11.46 3.31 -10.63
CA ILE A 115 -12.17 2.07 -10.31
C ILE A 115 -12.05 1.11 -11.49
N THR A 116 -12.55 1.50 -12.67
CA THR A 116 -12.79 0.57 -13.79
C THR A 116 -11.54 0.17 -14.56
N THR A 117 -10.50 1.00 -14.55
CA THR A 117 -9.23 0.74 -15.24
C THR A 117 -8.03 0.81 -14.29
N SER A 118 -8.28 0.62 -12.99
CA SER A 118 -7.27 0.49 -11.95
C SER A 118 -6.44 -0.78 -12.11
N ALA A 119 -5.27 -0.82 -11.47
CA ALA A 119 -4.45 -2.02 -11.41
C ALA A 119 -5.20 -3.17 -10.75
N TRP A 120 -6.07 -2.89 -9.77
CA TRP A 120 -6.99 -3.88 -9.23
C TRP A 120 -7.93 -4.46 -10.29
N SER A 121 -8.66 -3.61 -11.01
CA SER A 121 -9.66 -4.07 -12.00
C SER A 121 -9.03 -4.76 -13.20
N LEU A 122 -7.77 -4.42 -13.51
CA LEU A 122 -7.00 -5.06 -14.57
C LEU A 122 -6.25 -6.33 -14.10
N GLY A 123 -6.42 -6.76 -12.85
CA GLY A 123 -5.74 -7.94 -12.29
C GLY A 123 -4.22 -7.78 -12.17
N ARG A 124 -3.70 -6.55 -12.11
CA ARG A 124 -2.26 -6.23 -12.08
C ARG A 124 -1.69 -6.11 -10.67
N VAL A 125 -2.48 -6.45 -9.66
CA VAL A 125 -2.06 -6.43 -8.26
C VAL A 125 -2.38 -7.76 -7.60
N VAL A 126 -1.53 -8.15 -6.66
CA VAL A 126 -1.76 -9.26 -5.74
C VAL A 126 -1.98 -8.65 -4.36
N GLN A 127 -3.20 -8.78 -3.81
CA GLN A 127 -3.51 -8.34 -2.45
C GLN A 127 -2.75 -9.20 -1.43
N THR A 128 -2.15 -8.55 -0.44
CA THR A 128 -1.44 -9.23 0.65
C THR A 128 -1.97 -8.86 2.04
N ALA A 129 -2.59 -7.69 2.21
CA ALA A 129 -3.06 -7.25 3.52
C ALA A 129 -4.28 -6.32 3.45
N ASN A 130 -5.13 -6.41 4.48
CA ASN A 130 -6.13 -5.40 4.83
C ASN A 130 -5.63 -4.64 6.07
N ILE A 131 -5.52 -3.32 5.96
CA ILE A 131 -5.02 -2.43 7.01
C ILE A 131 -6.22 -1.57 7.44
N ALA A 132 -6.94 -2.04 8.46
CA ALA A 132 -8.19 -1.42 8.92
C ALA A 132 -8.09 -0.80 10.31
N ASP A 133 -7.23 -1.36 11.17
CA ASP A 133 -7.18 -1.15 12.62
C ASP A 133 -5.75 -1.01 13.17
N THR A 134 -4.75 -0.76 12.32
CA THR A 134 -3.36 -0.55 12.71
C THR A 134 -2.84 0.83 12.30
N ASP A 135 -1.90 1.37 13.07
CA ASP A 135 -1.18 2.61 12.77
C ASP A 135 0.20 2.27 12.19
N TYR A 136 0.20 1.76 10.96
CA TYR A 136 1.44 1.38 10.29
C TYR A 136 2.39 2.58 10.08
N ILE A 137 1.85 3.80 9.97
CA ILE A 137 2.65 5.02 9.81
C ILE A 137 3.47 5.29 11.08
N ALA A 138 2.87 5.14 12.27
CA ALA A 138 3.62 5.27 13.53
C ALA A 138 4.73 4.21 13.63
N ASP A 139 4.47 2.99 13.18
CA ASP A 139 5.47 1.93 13.19
C ASP A 139 6.58 2.16 12.15
N SER A 140 6.25 2.65 10.95
CA SER A 140 7.23 3.09 9.95
C SER A 140 8.10 4.23 10.47
N ARG A 141 7.54 5.21 11.17
CA ARG A 141 8.31 6.32 11.78
C ARG A 141 9.36 5.81 12.77
N LYS A 142 8.96 4.95 13.72
CA LYS A 142 9.89 4.34 14.68
C LYS A 142 10.99 3.55 13.99
N TRP A 143 10.66 2.86 12.90
CA TRP A 143 11.62 2.08 12.13
C TRP A 143 12.61 2.98 11.37
N VAL A 144 12.14 4.05 10.73
CA VAL A 144 12.97 5.04 10.03
C VAL A 144 13.95 5.74 10.99
N ASP A 145 13.51 6.11 12.20
CA ASP A 145 14.39 6.66 13.23
C ASP A 145 15.57 5.72 13.55
N GLY A 146 15.32 4.41 13.51
CA GLY A 146 16.33 3.38 13.71
C GLY A 146 17.32 3.22 12.56
N LEU A 147 16.88 3.47 11.31
CA LEU A 147 17.74 3.43 10.13
C LEU A 147 18.73 4.61 10.10
N TYR A 148 18.19 5.83 10.21
CA TYR A 148 19.01 7.05 10.15
C TYR A 148 20.00 7.14 11.30
N GLY A 149 19.67 6.57 12.46
CA GLY A 149 20.58 6.53 13.59
C GLY A 149 21.78 5.57 13.44
N ARG A 150 21.88 4.77 12.36
CA ARG A 150 22.78 3.60 12.32
C ARG A 150 23.49 3.30 11.00
N ASP A 151 23.55 4.21 10.02
CA ASP A 151 24.16 3.97 8.70
C ASP A 151 23.66 2.67 8.01
N ILE A 152 22.36 2.37 8.17
CA ILE A 152 21.73 1.18 7.59
C ILE A 152 21.07 1.53 6.25
N TYR A 153 21.23 0.62 5.29
CA TYR A 153 20.62 0.68 3.96
C TYR A 153 19.60 -0.45 3.82
N GLU A 154 18.39 -0.13 3.37
CA GLU A 154 17.36 -1.13 3.07
C GLU A 154 17.27 -1.40 1.57
N VAL A 155 17.22 -2.69 1.23
CA VAL A 155 16.96 -3.15 -0.13
C VAL A 155 15.81 -4.14 -0.08
N GLU A 156 14.79 -3.87 -0.89
CA GLU A 156 13.60 -4.68 -1.04
C GLU A 156 13.57 -5.28 -2.45
N SER A 157 13.27 -6.58 -2.55
CA SER A 157 13.10 -7.24 -3.85
C SER A 157 11.97 -8.25 -3.78
N TYR A 158 11.06 -8.17 -4.75
CA TYR A 158 9.93 -9.06 -4.86
C TYR A 158 9.92 -9.80 -6.20
N GLY A 159 9.75 -11.11 -6.13
CA GLY A 159 9.61 -11.98 -7.28
C GLY A 159 8.43 -12.93 -7.11
N LEU A 160 7.72 -13.19 -8.21
CA LEU A 160 6.74 -14.26 -8.29
C LEU A 160 7.23 -15.30 -9.29
N THR A 161 7.20 -16.57 -8.89
CA THR A 161 7.54 -17.71 -9.73
C THR A 161 6.33 -18.63 -9.84
N THR A 162 5.96 -19.01 -11.05
CA THR A 162 4.88 -19.99 -11.29
C THR A 162 5.35 -21.39 -10.94
N THR A 163 4.63 -22.11 -10.08
CA THR A 163 4.97 -23.49 -9.67
C THR A 163 4.43 -24.57 -10.62
N GLY A 164 3.75 -24.16 -11.70
CA GLY A 164 3.26 -25.03 -12.78
C GLY A 164 3.32 -24.32 -14.13
N SER A 165 3.03 -25.03 -15.22
CA SER A 165 2.92 -24.42 -16.56
C SER A 165 1.63 -23.60 -16.65
N GLU A 166 1.67 -22.35 -16.21
CA GLU A 166 0.59 -21.38 -16.38
C GLU A 166 0.65 -20.78 -17.79
N THR A 167 -0.37 -21.04 -18.61
CA THR A 167 -0.51 -20.51 -19.98
C THR A 167 -1.43 -19.30 -20.06
N ARG A 168 -1.98 -18.85 -18.93
CA ARG A 168 -2.78 -17.62 -18.88
C ARG A 168 -1.90 -16.39 -18.98
N THR A 169 -2.17 -15.58 -19.99
CA THR A 169 -1.59 -14.25 -20.18
C THR A 169 -2.24 -13.18 -19.31
N GLU A 170 -3.36 -13.50 -18.64
CA GLU A 170 -4.12 -12.58 -17.80
C GLU A 170 -4.31 -13.16 -16.39
N TYR A 171 -3.81 -12.43 -15.40
CA TYR A 171 -4.08 -12.68 -13.98
C TYR A 171 -5.60 -12.62 -13.75
N PRO A 172 -6.21 -13.62 -13.08
CA PRO A 172 -7.63 -13.57 -12.82
C PRO A 172 -7.95 -12.36 -11.95
N VAL A 173 -9.01 -11.64 -12.30
CA VAL A 173 -9.69 -10.66 -11.42
C VAL A 173 -10.02 -11.26 -10.04
N ASN A 174 -10.05 -12.60 -9.95
CA ASN A 174 -10.27 -13.39 -8.75
C ASN A 174 -9.00 -14.11 -8.24
N PHE A 175 -7.79 -13.62 -8.48
CA PHE A 175 -6.59 -14.10 -7.77
C PHE A 175 -6.61 -13.59 -6.32
N ILE A 176 -7.68 -13.93 -5.60
CA ILE A 176 -7.72 -13.97 -4.14
C ILE A 176 -6.98 -15.26 -3.77
N ILE A 177 -5.65 -15.22 -3.83
CA ILE A 177 -4.90 -16.17 -3.02
C ILE A 177 -5.03 -15.65 -1.60
N GLY A 178 -5.93 -16.32 -0.87
CA GLY A 178 -5.92 -16.35 0.57
C GLY A 178 -4.58 -16.89 1.03
N ILE A 179 -3.62 -16.00 1.20
CA ILE A 179 -2.65 -16.12 2.26
C ILE A 179 -2.87 -14.86 3.09
N VAL A 180 -3.55 -15.06 4.21
CA VAL A 180 -3.36 -14.22 5.40
C VAL A 180 -1.87 -14.34 5.72
N LEU A 181 -1.01 -13.58 5.04
CA LEU A 181 0.31 -13.29 5.58
C LEU A 181 0.01 -12.32 6.68
N ALA A 182 -0.06 -12.91 7.88
CA ALA A 182 -0.17 -12.24 9.14
C ALA A 182 0.52 -10.88 9.06
N CYS A 183 -0.22 -9.85 9.45
CA CYS A 183 0.34 -8.60 9.92
C CYS A 183 1.65 -8.89 10.66
N SER A 184 2.75 -8.60 9.99
CA SER A 184 4.08 -8.52 10.56
C SER A 184 4.76 -7.44 9.72
N GLY A 185 4.65 -6.15 10.03
CA GLY A 185 4.46 -5.65 11.40
C GLY A 185 5.48 -6.27 12.34
N MET A 186 6.68 -6.60 11.84
CA MET A 186 7.90 -7.04 12.51
C MET A 186 8.77 -7.73 11.45
N THR A 187 9.73 -7.00 10.91
CA THR A 187 10.89 -7.64 10.26
C THR A 187 11.53 -8.60 11.26
N ALA A 188 12.13 -9.68 10.75
CA ALA A 188 12.62 -10.88 11.46
C ALA A 188 13.50 -10.65 12.72
N THR A 189 13.91 -9.42 13.00
CA THR A 189 14.70 -8.99 14.15
C THR A 189 13.95 -9.14 15.48
N ALA A 190 12.63 -8.89 15.53
CA ALA A 190 11.86 -8.97 16.76
C ALA A 190 11.58 -10.43 17.21
N PHE A 191 11.43 -11.35 16.26
CA PHE A 191 11.27 -12.79 16.54
C PHE A 191 12.53 -13.38 17.19
N THR A 192 13.70 -12.93 16.73
CA THR A 192 14.99 -13.36 17.26
C THR A 192 15.24 -12.83 18.69
N ALA A 193 14.75 -11.63 19.00
CA ALA A 193 14.89 -11.02 20.33
C ALA A 193 14.00 -11.70 21.39
N VAL A 194 12.73 -11.99 21.04
CA VAL A 194 11.79 -12.67 21.95
C VAL A 194 12.22 -14.14 22.17
N TYR A 195 12.66 -14.83 21.11
CA TYR A 195 13.15 -16.22 21.20
C TYR A 195 14.43 -16.36 22.06
N ARG A 196 15.37 -15.41 21.97
CA ARG A 196 16.60 -15.42 22.81
C ARG A 196 16.32 -15.14 24.28
N SER A 197 15.33 -14.30 24.61
CA SER A 197 14.95 -14.03 26.00
C SER A 197 14.30 -15.24 26.68
N ALA A 198 13.63 -16.11 25.91
CA ALA A 198 12.99 -17.32 26.41
C ALA A 198 13.99 -18.47 26.67
N GLN A 199 15.17 -18.46 26.06
CA GLN A 199 16.20 -19.49 26.26
C GLN A 199 17.27 -19.13 27.31
N SER A 200 17.45 -17.84 27.63
CA SER A 200 18.42 -17.40 28.65
C SER A 200 17.86 -17.39 30.08
N GLY A 201 16.55 -17.57 30.26
CA GLY A 201 15.89 -17.66 31.58
C GLY A 201 15.87 -19.05 32.22
N GLY A 202 16.50 -20.06 31.59
CA GLY A 202 16.46 -21.45 32.01
C GLY A 202 17.83 -22.07 32.23
N ARG A 203 18.64 -21.49 33.13
CA ARG A 203 19.78 -22.15 33.79
C ARG A 203 20.27 -21.30 34.96
N ALA A 204 19.59 -21.48 36.10
CA ALA A 204 20.26 -21.57 37.39
C ALA A 204 20.83 -22.99 37.54
#